data_AF-A0A2I1HQS9-F1
#
_entry.id   AF-A0A2I1HQS9-F1
#
_cell.length_a   1.000
_cell.length_b   1.000
_cell.length_c   1.000
_cell.angle_alpha   90.00
_cell.angle_beta   90.00
_cell.angle_gamma   90.00
#
_symmetry.space_group_name_H-M   'P 1'
#
loop_
_entity.id
_entity.type
_entity.pdbx_description
1 polymer ?
#
loop_
_entity_poly.entity_id
_entity_poly.type
_entity_poly.pdbx_seq_one_letter_code
_entity_poly.pdbx_strand_id
1 'polypeptide(L)'
;MEDLILKLQIESLVEFGKKIYEPIIDFLVKSKKQPQILHNNGNISRLLPERKAHKMPDTVLHWSQSLKAIKSDPYDFFSTQIWETITILQDDDFENFVNGLVSGIDNALNLLEIWECKNQKELNDFGLHMALDNPLFKEEFINFAYSLNLPIYKFPLLYEFVKFHIYYGAGTLYSKIKL
;
A
#
# COMPACT_ATOMS: atom_id res chain seq x y z
N MET A 1 5.20 -17.48 35.78
CA MET A 1 6.27 -16.91 34.93
C MET A 1 5.84 -16.95 33.47
N GLU A 2 5.40 -18.12 32.95
CA GLU A 2 4.82 -18.25 31.60
C GLU A 2 3.65 -17.31 31.30
N ASP A 3 2.68 -17.16 32.22
CA ASP A 3 1.54 -16.24 32.03
C ASP A 3 1.96 -14.77 31.83
N LEU A 4 3.08 -14.38 32.42
CA LEU A 4 3.56 -13.00 32.35
C LEU A 4 4.28 -12.72 31.03
N ILE A 5 5.09 -13.67 30.57
CA ILE A 5 5.76 -13.62 29.26
C ILE A 5 4.70 -13.57 28.15
N LEU A 6 3.67 -14.42 28.24
CA LEU A 6 2.57 -14.43 27.29
C LEU A 6 1.82 -13.09 27.27
N LYS A 7 1.57 -12.50 28.44
CA LYS A 7 0.96 -11.16 28.54
C LYS A 7 1.79 -10.10 27.82
N LEU A 8 3.10 -10.04 28.09
CA LEU A 8 4.01 -9.07 27.47
C LEU A 8 4.10 -9.25 25.95
N GLN A 9 4.09 -10.50 25.48
CA GLN A 9 4.03 -10.82 24.05
C GLN A 9 2.72 -10.33 23.42
N ILE A 10 1.58 -10.55 24.07
CA ILE A 10 0.27 -10.06 23.60
C ILE A 10 0.26 -8.53 23.56
N GLU A 11 0.77 -7.85 24.58
CA GLU A 11 0.83 -6.38 24.62
C GLU A 11 1.73 -5.83 23.51
N SER A 12 2.88 -6.46 23.26
CA SER A 12 3.77 -6.13 22.15
C SER A 12 3.08 -6.30 20.79
N LEU A 13 2.35 -7.40 20.60
CA LEU A 13 1.58 -7.66 19.37
C LEU A 13 0.46 -6.65 19.16
N VAL A 14 -0.25 -6.28 20.23
CA VAL A 14 -1.31 -5.27 20.18
C VAL A 14 -0.75 -3.91 19.81
N GLU A 15 0.38 -3.51 20.40
CA GLU A 15 1.04 -2.24 20.11
C GLU A 15 1.53 -2.19 18.66
N PHE A 16 2.17 -3.27 18.20
CA PHE A 16 2.57 -3.42 16.80
C PHE A 16 1.35 -3.34 15.87
N GLY A 17 0.26 -4.03 16.21
CA GLY A 17 -0.97 -4.03 15.43
C GLY A 17 -1.59 -2.65 15.27
N LYS A 18 -1.65 -1.87 16.35
CA LYS A 18 -2.17 -0.50 16.31
C LYS A 18 -1.30 0.43 15.48
N LYS A 19 0.02 0.33 15.61
CA LYS A 19 0.96 1.26 14.95
C LYS A 19 1.24 0.90 13.48
N ILE A 20 1.12 -0.37 13.10
CA ILE A 20 1.46 -0.86 11.76
C ILE A 20 0.23 -1.39 11.02
N TYR A 21 -0.46 -2.41 11.56
CA TYR A 21 -1.54 -3.07 10.82
C TYR A 21 -2.79 -2.21 10.69
N GLU A 22 -3.18 -1.46 11.72
CA GLU A 22 -4.38 -0.61 11.68
C GLU A 22 -4.28 0.47 10.57
N PRO A 23 -3.18 1.24 10.44
CA PRO A 23 -2.99 2.14 9.29
C PRO A 23 -3.04 1.45 7.93
N ILE A 24 -2.51 0.22 7.83
CA ILE A 24 -2.55 -0.59 6.60
C ILE A 24 -4.00 -0.94 6.24
N ILE A 25 -4.74 -1.50 7.19
CA ILE A 25 -6.13 -1.90 6.98
C ILE A 25 -7.01 -0.67 6.71
N ASP A 26 -6.81 0.42 7.43
CA ASP A 26 -7.47 1.69 7.17
C ASP A 26 -7.17 2.19 5.76
N PHE A 27 -5.94 2.08 5.29
CA PHE A 27 -5.58 2.47 3.94
C PHE A 27 -6.30 1.61 2.89
N LEU A 28 -6.34 0.29 3.08
CA LEU A 28 -6.94 -0.69 2.17
C LEU A 28 -8.47 -0.62 2.15
N VAL A 29 -9.11 -0.37 3.30
CA VAL A 29 -10.56 -0.45 3.47
C VAL A 29 -11.24 0.92 3.36
N LYS A 30 -10.61 2.02 3.81
CA LYS A 30 -11.24 3.36 3.74
C LYS A 30 -11.25 3.89 2.31
N SER A 31 -12.38 3.70 1.66
CA SER A 31 -12.75 4.43 0.45
C SER A 31 -13.14 5.87 0.79
N LYS A 32 -12.62 6.87 0.05
CA LYS A 32 -13.10 8.26 0.19
C LYS A 32 -14.57 8.36 -0.22
N LYS A 33 -15.25 9.46 0.18
CA LYS A 33 -16.56 9.86 -0.36
C LYS A 33 -16.53 9.69 -1.89
N GLN A 34 -17.54 9.01 -2.44
CA GLN A 34 -17.67 8.77 -3.87
C GLN A 34 -17.51 10.10 -4.62
N PRO A 35 -16.48 10.22 -5.49
CA PRO A 35 -16.35 11.40 -6.31
C PRO A 35 -17.56 11.51 -7.24
N GLN A 36 -18.06 12.74 -7.41
CA GLN A 36 -19.23 13.04 -8.24
C GLN A 36 -18.76 13.90 -9.40
N ILE A 37 -19.12 13.52 -10.63
CA ILE A 37 -18.93 14.37 -11.80
C ILE A 37 -20.28 14.98 -12.16
N LEU A 38 -20.32 16.31 -12.25
CA LEU A 38 -21.44 17.04 -12.86
C LEU A 38 -21.18 17.14 -14.36
N HIS A 39 -22.02 16.49 -15.16
CA HIS A 39 -21.99 16.60 -16.60
C HIS A 39 -22.62 17.92 -17.06
N ASN A 40 -22.22 18.42 -18.23
CA ASN A 40 -22.75 19.66 -18.81
C ASN A 40 -24.28 19.63 -19.07
N ASN A 41 -24.90 18.45 -19.06
CA ASN A 41 -26.35 18.26 -19.15
C ASN A 41 -27.06 18.28 -17.77
N GLY A 42 -26.34 18.58 -16.69
CA GLY A 42 -26.86 18.62 -15.32
C GLY A 42 -26.92 17.28 -14.61
N ASN A 43 -26.58 16.16 -15.27
CA ASN A 43 -26.58 14.85 -14.63
C ASN A 43 -25.36 14.66 -13.72
N ILE A 44 -25.58 14.04 -12.57
CA ILE A 44 -24.54 13.66 -11.63
C ILE A 44 -24.22 12.17 -11.79
N SER A 45 -23.01 11.86 -12.24
CA SER A 45 -22.50 10.50 -12.25
C SER A 45 -21.69 10.25 -10.98
N ARG A 46 -22.09 9.24 -10.20
CA ARG A 46 -21.30 8.76 -9.06
C ARG A 46 -20.19 7.86 -9.59
N LEU A 47 -18.95 8.30 -9.42
CA LEU A 47 -17.80 7.46 -9.70
C LEU A 47 -17.66 6.41 -8.61
N LEU A 48 -17.02 5.30 -8.97
CA LEU A 48 -16.54 4.36 -7.98
C LEU A 48 -15.67 5.12 -6.96
N PRO A 49 -15.75 4.77 -5.67
CA PRO A 49 -14.92 5.38 -4.65
C PRO A 49 -13.46 5.40 -5.11
N GLU A 50 -12.78 6.54 -4.91
CA GLU A 50 -11.40 6.72 -5.34
C GLU A 50 -10.54 5.58 -4.76
N ARG A 51 -10.11 4.66 -5.61
CA ARG A 51 -9.24 3.56 -5.22
C ARG A 51 -7.83 4.13 -5.06
N LYS A 52 -7.25 4.00 -3.86
CA LYS A 52 -5.86 4.45 -3.57
C LYS A 52 -4.79 3.58 -4.24
N ALA A 53 -5.12 2.84 -5.29
CA ALA A 53 -4.19 1.99 -6.02
C ALA A 53 -2.96 2.77 -6.51
N HIS A 54 -3.15 4.00 -6.98
CA HIS A 54 -2.05 4.89 -7.37
C HIS A 54 -1.14 5.31 -6.20
N LYS A 55 -1.63 5.27 -4.96
CA LYS A 55 -0.84 5.55 -3.74
C LYS A 55 -0.25 4.29 -3.12
N MET A 56 -0.64 3.11 -3.60
CA MET A 56 -0.20 1.82 -3.06
C MET A 56 1.33 1.70 -3.06
N PRO A 57 2.07 2.06 -4.12
CA PRO A 57 3.53 1.96 -4.11
C PRO A 57 4.18 2.84 -3.03
N ASP A 58 3.78 4.12 -2.94
CA ASP A 58 4.31 5.05 -1.94
C ASP A 58 3.97 4.61 -0.51
N THR A 59 2.75 4.09 -0.33
CA THR A 59 2.28 3.66 0.99
C THR A 59 3.00 2.39 1.44
N VAL A 60 3.22 1.44 0.52
CA VAL A 60 3.98 0.22 0.78
C VAL A 60 5.45 0.54 1.07
N LEU A 61 6.05 1.46 0.32
CA LEU A 61 7.40 1.96 0.60
C LEU A 61 7.49 2.56 2.02
N HIS A 62 6.50 3.36 2.40
CA HIS A 62 6.43 3.94 3.74
C HIS A 62 6.32 2.88 4.84
N TRP A 63 5.53 1.82 4.63
CA TRP A 63 5.46 0.68 5.56
C TRP A 63 6.78 -0.09 5.65
N SER A 64 7.44 -0.33 4.51
CA SER A 64 8.76 -0.97 4.45
C SER A 64 9.80 -0.18 5.23
N GLN A 65 9.82 1.15 5.07
CA GLN A 65 10.70 2.03 5.83
C GLN A 65 10.39 2.02 7.32
N SER A 66 9.11 2.02 7.69
CA SER A 66 8.69 1.97 9.10
C SER A 66 9.16 0.67 9.77
N LEU A 67 8.95 -0.47 9.13
CA LEU A 67 9.40 -1.76 9.64
C LEU A 67 10.94 -1.84 9.73
N LYS A 68 11.67 -1.27 8.76
CA LYS A 68 13.14 -1.18 8.82
C LYS A 68 13.63 -0.29 9.96
N ALA A 69 12.94 0.82 10.24
CA ALA A 69 13.25 1.69 11.36
C ALA A 69 13.05 0.96 12.70
N ILE A 70 11.92 0.25 12.84
CA ILE A 70 11.64 -0.57 14.04
C ILE A 70 12.69 -1.68 14.19
N LYS A 71 13.11 -2.34 13.10
CA LYS A 71 14.17 -3.33 13.15
C LYS A 71 15.52 -2.74 13.60
N SER A 72 15.82 -1.51 13.17
CA SER A 72 17.06 -0.83 13.53
C SER A 72 17.11 -0.43 15.00
N ASP A 73 15.96 -0.10 15.59
CA ASP A 73 15.83 0.25 17.00
C ASP A 73 14.53 -0.31 17.58
N PRO A 74 14.50 -1.62 17.90
CA PRO A 74 13.34 -2.24 18.52
C PRO A 74 13.13 -1.74 19.95
N TYR A 75 14.17 -1.17 20.57
CA TYR A 75 14.14 -0.69 21.94
C TYR A 75 13.36 0.60 22.09
N ASP A 76 13.47 1.52 21.13
CA ASP A 76 12.65 2.73 21.10
C ASP A 76 11.17 2.39 20.87
N PHE A 77 10.89 1.53 19.88
CA PHE A 77 9.52 1.20 19.50
C PHE A 77 8.75 0.43 20.58
N PHE A 78 9.39 -0.56 21.20
CA PHE A 78 8.82 -1.37 22.30
C PHE A 78 9.30 -0.90 23.68
N SER A 79 9.70 0.37 23.81
CA SER A 79 10.30 0.92 25.04
C SER A 79 9.49 0.64 26.30
N THR A 80 8.16 0.73 26.21
CA THR A 80 7.27 0.44 27.35
C THR A 80 7.34 -1.04 27.72
N GLN A 81 7.17 -1.94 26.75
CA GLN A 81 7.20 -3.39 27.00
C GLN A 81 8.57 -3.80 27.52
N ILE A 82 9.66 -3.34 26.89
CA ILE A 82 11.03 -3.65 27.31
C ILE A 82 11.30 -3.18 28.74
N TRP A 83 10.88 -1.96 29.09
CA TRP A 83 11.06 -1.45 30.44
C TRP A 83 10.35 -2.32 31.48
N GLU A 84 9.12 -2.75 31.19
CA GLU A 84 8.39 -3.70 32.04
C GLU A 84 9.12 -5.04 32.13
N THR A 85 9.61 -5.57 31.01
CA THR A 85 10.30 -6.86 30.95
C THR A 85 11.61 -6.89 31.73
N ILE A 86 12.42 -5.82 31.66
CA ILE A 86 13.72 -5.71 32.37
C ILE A 86 13.54 -5.88 33.89
N THR A 87 12.42 -5.41 34.43
CA THR A 87 12.18 -5.47 35.87
C THR A 87 11.72 -6.85 36.36
N ILE A 88 11.42 -7.78 35.46
CA ILE A 88 10.69 -9.01 35.80
C ILE A 88 11.34 -10.30 35.26
N LEU A 89 11.98 -10.26 34.10
CA LEU A 89 12.64 -11.43 33.49
C LEU A 89 14.10 -11.53 33.90
N GLN A 90 14.62 -12.77 33.90
CA GLN A 90 16.05 -13.01 33.95
C GLN A 90 16.70 -12.75 32.59
N ASP A 91 18.02 -12.54 32.57
CA ASP A 91 18.76 -12.10 31.39
C ASP A 91 18.52 -13.00 30.15
N ASP A 92 18.52 -14.32 30.33
CA ASP A 92 18.28 -15.28 29.24
C ASP A 92 16.84 -15.17 28.67
N ASP A 93 15.84 -15.06 29.54
CA ASP A 93 14.43 -14.92 29.14
C ASP A 93 14.16 -13.56 28.49
N PHE A 94 14.84 -12.52 28.96
CA PHE A 94 14.81 -11.18 28.38
C PHE A 94 15.41 -11.18 26.97
N GLU A 95 16.59 -11.79 26.79
CA GLU A 95 17.22 -11.90 25.47
C GLU A 95 16.33 -12.70 24.50
N ASN A 96 15.74 -13.81 24.95
CA ASN A 96 14.80 -14.59 24.16
C ASN A 96 13.56 -13.78 23.76
N PHE A 97 13.03 -12.95 24.66
CA PHE A 97 11.90 -12.06 24.38
C PHE A 97 12.25 -11.04 23.29
N VAL A 98 13.38 -10.33 23.43
CA VAL A 98 13.81 -9.33 22.44
C VAL A 98 14.11 -9.97 21.09
N ASN A 99 14.80 -11.12 21.07
CA ASN A 99 15.05 -11.87 19.85
C ASN A 99 13.75 -12.30 19.16
N GLY A 100 12.72 -12.66 19.93
CA GLY A 100 11.38 -12.93 19.43
C GLY A 100 10.73 -11.73 18.74
N LEU A 101 10.85 -10.53 19.32
CA LEU A 101 10.35 -9.29 18.72
C LEU A 101 11.06 -8.98 17.39
N VAL A 102 12.40 -9.07 17.38
CA VAL A 102 13.22 -8.83 16.18
C VAL A 102 12.86 -9.83 15.08
N SER A 103 12.73 -11.12 15.42
CA SER A 103 12.30 -12.16 14.49
C SER A 103 10.89 -11.90 13.94
N GLY A 104 9.97 -11.41 14.77
CA GLY A 104 8.63 -11.00 14.34
C GLY A 104 8.66 -9.88 13.30
N ILE A 105 9.48 -8.85 13.51
CA ILE A 105 9.67 -7.74 12.56
C ILE A 105 10.29 -8.25 11.26
N ASP A 106 11.28 -9.14 11.33
CA ASP A 106 11.92 -9.75 10.16
C ASP A 106 10.93 -10.54 9.31
N ASN A 107 10.07 -11.32 9.95
CA ASN A 107 9.01 -12.04 9.25
C ASN A 107 8.01 -11.08 8.58
N ALA A 108 7.63 -9.99 9.25
CA ALA A 108 6.75 -8.97 8.68
C ALA A 108 7.38 -8.28 7.46
N LEU A 109 8.67 -7.93 7.53
CA LEU A 109 9.44 -7.37 6.41
C LEU A 109 9.49 -8.33 5.22
N ASN A 110 9.84 -9.59 5.46
CA ASN A 110 9.92 -10.60 4.40
C ASN A 110 8.56 -10.81 3.71
N LEU A 111 7.46 -10.87 4.48
CA LEU A 111 6.12 -10.95 3.92
C LEU A 111 5.77 -9.75 3.04
N LEU A 112 6.20 -8.54 3.44
CA LEU A 112 6.00 -7.33 2.66
C LEU A 112 6.82 -7.35 1.35
N GLU A 113 8.08 -7.78 1.40
CA GLU A 113 8.95 -7.91 0.22
C GLU A 113 8.42 -8.97 -0.77
N ILE A 114 7.91 -10.10 -0.27
CA ILE A 114 7.24 -11.11 -1.10
C ILE A 114 6.00 -10.53 -1.76
N TRP A 115 5.21 -9.76 -1.00
CA TRP A 115 4.03 -9.08 -1.53
C TRP A 115 4.41 -8.07 -2.61
N GLU A 116 5.42 -7.23 -2.40
CA GLU A 116 5.94 -6.29 -3.40
C GLU A 116 6.38 -7.02 -4.67
N CYS A 117 7.17 -8.09 -4.54
CA CYS A 117 7.68 -8.85 -5.69
C CYS A 117 6.56 -9.52 -6.50
N LYS A 118 5.52 -10.03 -5.84
CA LYS A 118 4.34 -10.60 -6.51
C LYS A 118 3.51 -9.53 -7.23
N ASN A 119 3.31 -8.37 -6.63
CA ASN A 119 2.51 -7.29 -7.21
C ASN A 119 3.28 -6.46 -8.26
N GLN A 120 4.62 -6.44 -8.22
CA GLN A 120 5.44 -5.83 -9.28
C GLN A 120 5.46 -6.68 -10.56
N LYS A 121 5.39 -8.02 -10.46
CA LYS A 121 5.19 -8.90 -11.63
C LYS A 121 3.80 -8.73 -12.26
N GLU A 122 2.86 -8.16 -11.53
CA GLU A 122 1.55 -7.70 -12.00
C GLU A 122 1.45 -6.17 -12.06
N LEU A 123 2.54 -5.47 -12.41
CA LEU A 123 2.42 -4.16 -13.08
C LEU A 123 1.77 -4.42 -14.45
N ASN A 124 0.47 -4.70 -14.40
CA ASN A 124 -0.42 -4.64 -15.53
C ASN A 124 -0.43 -3.16 -15.90
N ASP A 125 0.49 -2.79 -16.79
CA ASP A 125 0.64 -1.44 -17.35
C ASP A 125 -0.61 -1.00 -18.13
N PHE A 126 -1.70 -1.77 -18.05
CA PHE A 126 -2.94 -1.62 -18.81
C PHE A 126 -2.68 -1.61 -20.33
N GLY A 127 -1.60 -2.27 -20.77
CA GLY A 127 -1.14 -2.24 -22.15
C GLY A 127 -0.37 -0.98 -22.52
N LEU A 128 0.10 -0.17 -21.54
CA LEU A 128 0.83 1.07 -21.82
C LEU A 128 2.10 0.82 -22.60
N HIS A 129 2.89 -0.23 -22.31
CA HIS A 129 4.08 -0.49 -23.11
C HIS A 129 3.73 -0.82 -24.56
N MET A 130 2.65 -1.59 -24.80
CA MET A 130 2.16 -1.88 -26.16
C MET A 130 1.65 -0.60 -26.85
N ALA A 131 1.00 0.30 -26.10
CA ALA A 131 0.54 1.57 -26.63
C ALA A 131 1.74 2.49 -26.99
N LEU A 132 2.82 2.44 -26.20
CA LEU A 132 4.05 3.20 -26.45
C LEU A 132 4.85 2.68 -27.67
N ASP A 133 4.59 1.45 -28.14
CA ASP A 133 5.14 0.97 -29.41
C ASP A 133 4.51 1.67 -30.63
N ASN A 134 3.31 2.27 -30.49
CA ASN A 134 2.73 3.12 -31.51
C ASN A 134 3.40 4.50 -31.48
N PRO A 135 4.09 4.92 -32.56
CA PRO A 135 4.85 6.18 -32.57
C PRO A 135 3.97 7.41 -32.39
N LEU A 136 2.73 7.40 -32.91
CA LEU A 136 1.80 8.52 -32.76
C LEU A 136 1.31 8.65 -31.31
N PHE A 137 1.01 7.53 -30.67
CA PHE A 137 0.64 7.51 -29.24
C PHE A 137 1.82 7.97 -28.37
N LYS A 138 3.02 7.47 -28.65
CA LYS A 138 4.24 7.83 -27.92
C LYS A 138 4.55 9.32 -28.02
N GLU A 139 4.47 9.89 -29.22
CA GLU A 139 4.66 11.33 -29.45
C GLU A 139 3.62 12.14 -28.66
N GLU A 140 2.36 11.74 -28.72
CA GLU A 140 1.28 12.42 -28.00
C GLU A 140 1.43 12.31 -26.48
N PHE A 141 1.85 11.14 -25.97
CA PHE A 141 2.15 10.91 -24.56
C PHE A 141 3.31 11.78 -24.07
N ILE A 142 4.38 11.87 -24.87
CA ILE A 142 5.53 12.74 -24.58
C ILE A 142 5.09 14.21 -24.55
N ASN A 143 4.33 14.64 -25.56
CA ASN A 143 3.81 16.01 -25.64
C ASN A 143 2.93 16.35 -24.44
N PHE A 144 2.08 15.43 -23.99
CA PHE A 144 1.29 15.58 -22.75
C PHE A 144 2.19 15.72 -21.53
N ALA A 145 3.20 14.86 -21.37
CA ALA A 145 4.11 14.88 -20.22
C ALA A 145 4.89 16.20 -20.08
N TYR A 146 5.26 16.82 -21.21
CA TYR A 146 5.94 18.12 -21.24
C TYR A 146 4.98 19.32 -21.24
N SER A 147 3.67 19.10 -21.39
CA SER A 147 2.67 20.16 -21.38
C SER A 147 2.20 20.48 -19.96
N LEU A 148 2.69 21.57 -19.39
CA LEU A 148 2.18 22.07 -18.11
C LEU A 148 0.74 22.57 -18.28
N ASN A 149 -0.18 21.97 -17.51
CA ASN A 149 -1.59 22.38 -17.38
C ASN A 149 -2.50 22.19 -18.61
N LEU A 150 -2.10 21.43 -19.63
CA LEU A 150 -3.04 21.08 -20.70
C LEU A 150 -3.93 19.89 -20.29
N PRO A 151 -5.26 19.99 -20.48
CA PRO A 151 -6.17 18.92 -20.09
C PRO A 151 -6.07 17.73 -21.07
N ILE A 152 -6.21 16.51 -20.53
CA ILE A 152 -5.97 15.26 -21.28
C ILE A 152 -6.83 15.09 -22.55
N TYR A 153 -8.02 15.69 -22.62
CA TYR A 153 -8.89 15.58 -23.81
C TYR A 153 -8.34 16.33 -25.04
N LYS A 154 -7.27 17.13 -24.88
CA LYS A 154 -6.52 17.72 -26.00
C LYS A 154 -5.58 16.72 -26.68
N PHE A 155 -5.40 15.55 -26.09
CA PHE A 155 -4.56 14.45 -26.55
C PHE A 155 -5.50 13.26 -26.83
N PRO A 156 -6.04 13.14 -28.06
CA PRO A 156 -7.10 12.18 -28.36
C PRO A 156 -6.70 10.71 -28.20
N LEU A 157 -5.48 10.33 -28.59
CA LEU A 157 -4.99 8.95 -28.44
C LEU A 157 -4.76 8.60 -26.97
N LEU A 158 -4.19 9.53 -26.20
CA LEU A 158 -3.99 9.38 -24.77
C LEU A 158 -5.32 9.35 -24.01
N TYR A 159 -6.25 10.22 -24.39
CA TYR A 159 -7.58 10.29 -23.81
C TYR A 159 -8.36 8.99 -24.02
N GLU A 160 -8.36 8.45 -25.24
CA GLU A 160 -9.02 7.18 -25.54
C GLU A 160 -8.33 5.99 -24.85
N PHE A 161 -7.00 5.99 -24.77
CA PHE A 161 -6.27 4.97 -24.00
C PHE A 161 -6.68 4.97 -22.52
N VAL A 162 -6.65 6.12 -21.86
CA VAL A 162 -7.05 6.24 -20.44
C VAL A 162 -8.51 5.83 -20.24
N LYS A 163 -9.40 6.25 -21.13
CA LYS A 163 -10.82 5.89 -21.09
C LYS A 163 -11.03 4.38 -21.20
N PHE A 164 -10.44 3.71 -22.19
CA PHE A 164 -10.70 2.28 -22.44
C PHE A 164 -9.88 1.33 -21.58
N HIS A 165 -8.61 1.65 -21.33
CA HIS A 165 -7.68 0.72 -20.69
C HIS A 165 -7.63 0.92 -19.17
N ILE A 166 -7.82 2.15 -18.69
CA ILE A 166 -7.77 2.45 -17.25
C ILE A 166 -9.19 2.52 -16.66
N TYR A 167 -10.11 3.28 -17.27
CA TYR A 167 -11.48 3.44 -16.73
C TYR A 167 -12.38 2.23 -17.00
N TYR A 168 -12.44 1.72 -18.24
CA TYR A 168 -13.25 0.53 -18.56
C TYR A 168 -12.56 -0.80 -18.19
N GLY A 169 -11.22 -0.88 -18.28
CA GLY A 169 -10.43 -2.04 -17.86
C GLY A 169 -10.55 -2.37 -16.35
N ALA A 170 -10.67 -1.35 -15.50
CA ALA A 170 -10.92 -1.54 -14.07
C ALA A 170 -12.31 -2.13 -13.75
N GLY A 171 -13.28 -1.98 -14.67
CA GLY A 171 -14.61 -2.59 -14.58
C GLY A 171 -14.64 -4.06 -15.02
N THR A 172 -13.83 -4.44 -16.02
CA THR A 172 -13.80 -5.80 -16.58
C THR A 172 -12.91 -6.78 -15.80
N LEU A 173 -11.90 -6.28 -15.05
CA LEU A 173 -11.16 -7.13 -14.11
C LEU A 173 -12.06 -7.68 -12.99
N TYR A 174 -13.07 -6.91 -12.55
CA TYR A 174 -14.04 -7.34 -11.55
C TYR A 174 -15.06 -8.36 -12.08
N SER A 175 -15.37 -8.35 -13.39
CA SER A 175 -16.26 -9.37 -13.98
C SER A 175 -15.57 -10.73 -14.19
N LYS A 176 -14.24 -10.79 -14.20
CA LYS A 176 -13.48 -12.05 -14.33
C LYS A 176 -13.11 -12.71 -12.99
N ILE A 177 -13.29 -12.02 -11.86
CA ILE A 177 -13.03 -12.55 -10.50
C ILE A 177 -14.32 -13.07 -9.83
N LYS A 178 -15.47 -13.04 -10.53
CA LYS A 178 -16.65 -13.82 -10.15
C LYS A 178 -16.86 -14.99 -11.12
N LEU A 179 -16.16 -16.08 -10.87
CA LEU A 179 -16.65 -17.46 -10.71
C LEU A 179 -15.47 -18.38 -10.43
#